data_AF-A0A937DMS9-F1
#
_entry.id   AF-A0A937DMS9-F1
#
_cell.length_a   1.000
_cell.length_b   1.000
_cell.length_c   1.000
_cell.angle_alpha   90.00
_cell.angle_beta   90.00
_cell.angle_gamma   90.00
#
_symmetry.space_group_name_H-M   'P 1'
#
loop_
_entity.id
_entity.type
_entity.pdbx_description
1 polymer ?
#
loop_
_entity_poly.entity_id
_entity_poly.type
_entity_poly.pdbx_seq_one_letter_code
_entity_poly.pdbx_strand_id
1 'polypeptide(L)'
;MAGRDALPDRRGTAGGDLHADLGRSARLVGVEPNECVFRDKTPGDGEFLIARYTGSSMNTPSETPENTRSDTPMPSQSAGKPVRPTCPRCGYDQSGEVARWTESCPVKGTCPECGLEFAWGDLFDSSSMTLSWAVEYSQSARDFLNRFIRTHVRALNPFSFWSSLQLRSTPRVLPLIVLLVLVVLCPWMIHALARNAYVVSSDVLFPQAPNPWNGSAFAEGWLWPIFDLYHTQNATKWEVRSLLWKWPIMVYICIGMTVLPAILLSVLTSTRTTCRIRGSHILRCQAHAFLPLAMGVYLYLLTDIIADAATGIEEFFHLPFSSTLLTIGHLDWYWHQNVNIIAAIGLVWIALYWCVAINIGLRLKRGWLVTTACLFAGLLGGFSLAFFFGTAPKWFA
;
A
#
# COMPACT_ATOMS: atom_id res chain seq x y z
N MET A 1 18.40 -17.27 -61.01
CA MET A 1 16.94 -17.10 -60.83
C MET A 1 16.70 -17.04 -59.34
N ALA A 2 16.84 -15.86 -58.70
CA ALA A 2 15.81 -14.81 -58.54
C ALA A 2 14.63 -15.33 -57.65
N GLY A 3 14.24 -14.71 -56.53
CA GLY A 3 14.50 -13.37 -56.04
C GLY A 3 14.41 -13.26 -54.51
N ARG A 4 14.99 -12.17 -54.01
CA ARG A 4 14.87 -11.65 -52.64
C ARG A 4 13.68 -10.72 -52.60
N ASP A 5 12.76 -10.94 -51.68
CA ASP A 5 11.68 -9.99 -51.39
C ASP A 5 12.16 -8.92 -50.41
N ALA A 6 12.00 -7.69 -50.85
CA ALA A 6 12.35 -6.46 -50.16
C ALA A 6 11.28 -6.10 -49.12
N LEU A 7 11.71 -5.77 -47.91
CA LEU A 7 10.90 -5.09 -46.89
C LEU A 7 10.83 -3.59 -47.19
N PRO A 8 9.67 -2.93 -47.03
CA PRO A 8 9.53 -1.51 -47.29
C PRO A 8 10.06 -0.65 -46.13
N ASP A 9 10.87 0.32 -46.54
CA ASP A 9 11.34 1.50 -45.85
C ASP A 9 10.16 2.37 -45.36
N ARG A 10 10.04 2.54 -44.03
CA ARG A 10 9.13 3.53 -43.43
C ARG A 10 9.92 4.75 -43.00
N ARG A 11 9.87 5.77 -43.86
CA ARG A 11 10.22 7.16 -43.61
C ARG A 11 9.47 7.73 -42.41
N GLY A 12 10.21 8.45 -41.58
CA GLY A 12 9.96 9.88 -41.36
C GLY A 12 8.80 10.27 -40.45
N THR A 13 9.10 10.47 -39.18
CA THR A 13 8.48 11.55 -38.40
C THR A 13 9.58 12.45 -37.86
N ALA A 14 9.70 13.62 -38.48
CA ALA A 14 10.06 14.88 -37.83
C ALA A 14 9.25 15.02 -36.53
N GLY A 15 9.69 15.65 -35.45
CA GLY A 15 10.61 16.76 -35.27
C GLY A 15 10.10 17.45 -34.00
N GLY A 16 10.99 17.85 -33.10
CA GLY A 16 10.57 18.42 -31.82
C GLY A 16 11.70 18.47 -30.80
N ASP A 17 12.80 19.10 -31.20
CA ASP A 17 13.83 19.56 -30.26
C ASP A 17 13.21 20.55 -29.27
N LEU A 18 13.19 20.18 -27.99
CA LEU A 18 13.00 21.10 -26.88
C LEU A 18 14.16 20.92 -25.89
N HIS A 19 15.36 21.26 -26.37
CA HIS A 19 16.48 21.62 -25.51
C HIS A 19 16.23 23.04 -24.98
N ALA A 20 15.46 23.15 -23.90
CA ALA A 20 15.43 24.36 -23.08
C ALA A 20 16.60 24.28 -22.10
N ASP A 21 17.66 24.95 -22.53
CA ASP A 21 18.86 25.31 -21.80
C ASP A 21 18.48 26.09 -20.52
N LEU A 22 18.73 25.49 -19.35
CA LEU A 22 18.76 26.19 -18.07
C LEU A 22 20.08 25.87 -17.38
N GLY A 23 21.16 26.42 -17.95
CA GLY A 23 22.40 26.66 -17.23
C GLY A 23 22.15 27.57 -16.02
N ARG A 24 21.85 26.99 -14.86
CA ARG A 24 21.96 27.67 -13.57
C ARG A 24 23.27 27.28 -12.91
N SER A 25 24.25 28.17 -13.07
CA SER A 25 25.46 28.19 -12.25
C SER A 25 25.06 28.41 -10.79
N ALA A 26 25.24 27.38 -9.96
CA ALA A 26 25.15 27.50 -8.51
C ALA A 26 26.42 28.21 -8.04
N ARG A 27 26.29 29.49 -7.67
CA ARG A 27 27.36 30.24 -6.99
C ARG A 27 27.43 29.75 -5.55
N LEU A 28 28.43 28.93 -5.23
CA LEU A 28 28.81 28.60 -3.86
C LEU A 28 29.54 29.82 -3.27
N VAL A 29 28.91 30.43 -2.26
CA VAL A 29 29.55 31.44 -1.40
C VAL A 29 30.50 30.69 -0.48
N GLY A 30 31.71 31.19 -0.29
CA GLY A 30 32.83 30.53 0.39
C GLY A 30 32.42 29.82 1.69
N VAL A 31 32.48 28.50 1.65
CA VAL A 31 32.45 27.61 2.82
C VAL A 31 33.79 26.91 2.86
N GLU A 32 34.32 26.70 4.06
CA GLU A 32 35.57 25.99 4.31
C GLU A 32 35.60 24.61 3.60
N PRO A 33 36.77 24.13 3.16
CA PRO A 33 36.91 23.01 2.20
C PRO A 33 36.34 21.64 2.66
N ASN A 34 35.73 21.54 3.85
CA ASN A 34 35.20 20.28 4.39
C ASN A 34 33.69 20.30 4.68
N GLU A 35 32.96 21.40 4.44
CA GLU A 35 31.51 21.46 4.64
C GLU A 35 30.75 21.61 3.31
N CYS A 36 30.23 20.49 2.79
CA CYS A 36 29.25 20.53 1.71
C CYS A 36 27.87 20.91 2.27
N VAL A 37 27.60 22.21 2.38
CA VAL A 37 26.27 22.72 2.78
C VAL A 37 25.34 22.73 1.56
N PHE A 38 24.42 21.77 1.49
CA PHE A 38 23.33 21.78 0.51
C PHE A 38 22.27 22.80 0.95
N ARG A 39 22.25 23.97 0.32
CA ARG A 39 21.15 24.94 0.46
C ARG A 39 20.05 24.59 -0.52
N ASP A 40 18.95 24.05 -0.01
CA ASP A 40 17.77 23.77 -0.80
C ASP A 40 17.04 25.09 -1.12
N LYS A 41 16.96 25.45 -2.40
CA LYS A 41 16.09 26.55 -2.87
C LYS A 41 14.76 25.91 -3.29
N THR A 42 13.79 25.89 -2.39
CA THR A 42 12.41 25.53 -2.73
C THR A 42 11.81 26.59 -3.67
N PRO A 43 11.29 26.22 -4.86
CA PRO A 43 10.54 27.12 -5.72
C PRO A 43 9.06 27.13 -5.29
N GLY A 44 8.57 28.33 -4.97
CA GLY A 44 7.18 28.81 -5.07
C GLY A 44 6.03 27.88 -4.67
N ASP A 45 5.36 28.17 -3.55
CA ASP A 45 4.01 28.74 -3.55
C ASP A 45 3.53 29.05 -2.12
N GLY A 46 3.00 30.26 -1.94
CA GLY A 46 1.89 30.56 -1.03
C GLY A 46 2.19 30.75 0.46
N GLU A 47 2.17 32.01 0.89
CA GLU A 47 1.96 32.48 2.28
C GLU A 47 3.00 32.10 3.33
N PHE A 48 4.09 32.88 3.34
CA PHE A 48 4.89 33.08 4.54
C PHE A 48 4.20 34.05 5.50
N LEU A 49 3.97 33.59 6.73
CA LEU A 49 3.91 34.44 7.92
C LEU A 49 5.23 35.22 8.00
N ILE A 50 5.20 36.47 7.54
CA ILE A 50 6.28 37.42 7.76
C ILE A 50 6.23 37.79 9.25
N ALA A 51 7.10 37.18 10.05
CA ALA A 51 7.52 37.78 11.30
C ALA A 51 8.23 39.10 10.95
N ARG A 52 7.49 40.21 10.99
CA ARG A 52 8.05 41.57 10.92
C ARG A 52 8.98 41.75 12.11
N TYR A 53 10.28 41.60 11.88
CA TYR A 53 11.27 42.25 12.72
C TYR A 53 11.30 43.72 12.30
N THR A 54 10.49 44.55 12.98
CA THR A 54 10.58 46.00 12.86
C THR A 54 11.91 46.45 13.46
N GLY A 55 12.84 46.85 12.59
CA GLY A 55 13.98 47.65 13.00
C GLY A 55 13.47 49.01 13.48
N SER A 56 13.64 49.28 14.77
CA SER A 56 13.53 50.63 15.31
C SER A 56 14.93 51.22 15.45
N SER A 57 15.11 52.27 14.65
CA SER A 57 16.10 53.33 14.68
C SER A 57 16.77 53.63 16.03
N MET A 58 18.09 53.81 15.93
CA MET A 58 19.00 54.68 16.70
C MET A 58 18.40 55.49 17.86
N ASN A 59 18.93 55.24 19.05
CA ASN A 59 19.33 56.26 20.01
C ASN A 59 20.42 55.69 20.95
N THR A 60 21.60 56.29 20.90
CA THR A 60 22.64 56.30 21.96
C THR A 60 22.67 57.70 22.57
N PRO A 61 23.24 57.95 23.77
CA PRO A 61 23.89 57.04 24.72
C PRO A 61 23.46 57.26 26.20
N SER A 62 23.63 56.25 27.06
CA SER A 62 23.92 56.48 28.49
C SER A 62 24.44 55.19 29.10
N GLU A 63 25.62 55.29 29.68
CA GLU A 63 26.38 54.23 30.35
C GLU A 63 25.65 53.73 31.61
N THR A 64 25.57 52.40 31.74
CA THR A 64 25.67 51.68 33.02
C THR A 64 26.23 50.28 32.74
N PRO A 65 27.31 49.84 33.42
CA PRO A 65 27.91 48.53 33.20
C PRO A 65 27.23 47.52 34.14
N GLU A 66 26.16 46.87 33.70
CA GLU A 66 25.61 45.71 34.41
C GLU A 66 25.88 44.44 33.61
N ASN A 67 27.02 43.85 33.96
CA ASN A 67 27.59 42.62 33.47
C ASN A 67 26.77 41.41 33.93
N THR A 68 25.59 41.19 33.32
CA THR A 68 24.89 39.92 33.44
C THR A 68 25.29 39.03 32.26
N ARG A 69 26.44 38.35 32.41
CA ARG A 69 26.79 37.16 31.63
C ARG A 69 25.64 36.16 31.77
N SER A 70 24.75 36.15 30.78
CA SER A 70 23.86 35.03 30.55
C SER A 70 24.71 33.89 30.00
N ASP A 71 25.31 33.12 30.92
CA ASP A 71 25.93 31.83 30.66
C ASP A 71 24.84 30.81 30.31
N THR A 72 24.05 31.08 29.26
CA THR A 72 23.21 30.04 28.67
C THR A 72 24.18 29.18 27.86
N PRO A 73 24.52 27.95 28.31
CA PRO A 73 25.40 27.09 27.53
C PRO A 73 24.76 26.93 26.16
N MET A 74 25.50 27.30 25.10
CA MET A 74 25.08 26.98 23.74
C MET A 74 24.68 25.51 23.74
N PRO A 75 23.49 25.15 23.23
CA PRO A 75 23.05 23.77 23.21
C PRO A 75 24.16 22.99 22.53
N SER A 76 24.84 22.16 23.32
CA SER A 76 25.88 21.25 22.89
C SER A 76 25.33 20.55 21.66
N GLN A 77 25.84 20.92 20.50
CA GLN A 77 25.53 20.25 19.25
C GLN A 77 26.05 18.84 19.46
N SER A 78 25.17 17.94 19.88
CA SER A 78 25.47 16.53 20.04
C SER A 78 26.11 16.11 18.73
N ALA A 79 27.42 15.84 18.75
CA ALA A 79 28.18 15.52 17.56
C ALA A 79 27.44 14.39 16.84
N GLY A 80 26.72 14.76 15.78
CA GLY A 80 25.79 13.88 15.12
C GLY A 80 26.59 12.71 14.59
N LYS A 81 26.18 11.48 14.91
CA LYS A 81 26.84 10.28 14.39
C LYS A 81 26.90 10.42 12.86
N PRO A 82 28.08 10.35 12.23
CA PRO A 82 28.20 10.59 10.79
C PRO A 82 27.29 9.63 10.03
N VAL A 83 26.42 10.20 9.19
CA VAL A 83 25.48 9.44 8.37
C VAL A 83 26.29 8.67 7.33
N ARG A 84 26.19 7.34 7.35
CA ARG A 84 26.83 6.50 6.32
C ARG A 84 25.94 6.46 5.09
N PRO A 85 26.37 7.01 3.94
CA PRO A 85 25.55 7.00 2.73
C PRO A 85 25.49 5.55 2.22
N THR A 86 24.33 4.91 2.32
CA THR A 86 24.14 3.53 1.82
C THR A 86 23.16 3.52 0.65
N CYS A 87 23.43 2.68 -0.35
CA CYS A 87 22.52 2.55 -1.48
C CYS A 87 21.15 2.03 -1.01
N PRO A 88 20.03 2.69 -1.34
CA PRO A 88 18.71 2.29 -0.82
C PRO A 88 18.18 0.99 -1.43
N ARG A 89 18.64 0.62 -2.63
CA ARG A 89 18.29 -0.65 -3.30
C ARG A 89 19.04 -1.83 -2.69
N CYS A 90 20.38 -1.84 -2.79
CA CYS A 90 21.19 -3.00 -2.41
C CYS A 90 21.80 -2.91 -1.00
N GLY A 91 21.92 -1.72 -0.43
CA GLY A 91 22.57 -1.49 0.87
C GLY A 91 24.07 -1.34 0.85
N TYR A 92 24.70 -1.28 -0.32
CA TYR A 92 26.14 -1.06 -0.43
C TYR A 92 26.55 0.29 0.14
N ASP A 93 27.63 0.32 0.92
CA ASP A 93 28.20 1.52 1.50
C ASP A 93 28.86 2.38 0.41
N GLN A 94 28.37 3.60 0.24
CA GLN A 94 28.88 4.56 -0.73
C GLN A 94 29.99 5.44 -0.15
N SER A 95 30.42 5.24 1.10
CA SER A 95 31.47 6.02 1.76
C SER A 95 32.78 6.06 0.95
N GLY A 96 33.15 4.96 0.29
CA GLY A 96 34.33 4.90 -0.58
C GLY A 96 34.21 5.76 -1.84
N GLU A 97 33.00 5.92 -2.38
CA GLU A 97 32.76 6.80 -3.53
C GLU A 97 32.73 8.27 -3.10
N VAL A 98 32.17 8.56 -1.92
CA VAL A 98 32.24 9.90 -1.30
C VAL A 98 33.67 10.30 -0.99
N ALA A 99 34.50 9.38 -0.49
CA ALA A 99 35.91 9.64 -0.18
C ALA A 99 36.77 9.98 -1.41
N ARG A 100 36.28 9.70 -2.63
CA ARG A 100 36.96 10.05 -3.89
C ARG A 100 36.64 11.46 -4.37
N TRP A 101 35.73 12.19 -3.71
CA TRP A 101 35.41 13.57 -4.10
C TRP A 101 36.54 14.49 -3.68
N THR A 102 37.41 14.84 -4.62
CA THR A 102 38.56 15.73 -4.35
C THR A 102 38.24 17.20 -4.60
N GLU A 103 37.42 17.51 -5.60
CA GLU A 103 37.24 18.87 -6.10
C GLU A 103 35.79 19.36 -6.10
N SER A 104 34.81 18.46 -6.27
CA SER A 104 33.40 18.81 -6.24
C SER A 104 32.51 17.62 -5.85
N CYS A 105 31.42 17.92 -5.15
CA CYS A 105 30.38 16.94 -4.84
C CYS A 105 29.45 16.80 -6.05
N PRO A 106 29.42 15.65 -6.74
CA PRO A 106 28.51 15.45 -7.86
C PRO A 106 27.06 15.49 -7.38
N VAL A 107 26.15 16.03 -8.20
CA VAL A 107 24.71 16.06 -7.85
C VAL A 107 24.08 14.67 -8.00
N LYS A 108 24.55 13.89 -8.99
CA LYS A 108 24.05 12.54 -9.31
C LYS A 108 25.14 11.50 -9.10
N GLY A 109 24.74 10.33 -8.63
CA GLY A 109 25.60 9.17 -8.44
C GLY A 109 24.96 7.91 -9.00
N THR A 110 25.79 6.93 -9.32
CA THR A 110 25.34 5.59 -9.71
C THR A 110 25.98 4.58 -8.77
N CYS A 111 25.17 3.70 -8.19
CA CYS A 111 25.70 2.64 -7.34
C CYS A 111 26.60 1.70 -8.17
N PRO A 112 27.89 1.53 -7.83
CA PRO A 112 28.79 0.67 -8.61
C PRO A 112 28.36 -0.81 -8.60
N GLU A 113 27.58 -1.19 -7.60
CA GLU A 113 27.14 -2.56 -7.37
C GLU A 113 25.84 -2.95 -8.08
N CYS A 114 24.85 -2.05 -8.09
CA CYS A 114 23.51 -2.36 -8.62
C CYS A 114 23.06 -1.44 -9.75
N GLY A 115 23.87 -0.46 -10.13
CA GLY A 115 23.58 0.50 -11.20
C GLY A 115 22.41 1.44 -10.90
N LEU A 116 21.94 1.55 -9.65
CA LEU A 116 20.88 2.49 -9.31
C LEU A 116 21.41 3.93 -9.38
N GLU A 117 20.75 4.76 -10.18
CA GLU A 117 20.95 6.21 -10.22
C GLU A 117 20.19 6.92 -9.09
N PHE A 118 20.88 7.78 -8.35
CA PHE A 118 20.33 8.60 -7.28
C PHE A 118 20.96 9.99 -7.23
N ALA A 119 20.31 10.94 -6.57
CA ALA A 119 20.97 12.20 -6.21
C ALA A 119 21.70 12.02 -4.87
N TRP A 120 22.91 12.59 -4.74
CA TRP A 120 23.70 12.44 -3.52
C TRP A 120 23.05 13.16 -2.33
N GLY A 121 22.36 14.27 -2.57
CA GLY A 121 21.55 14.96 -1.56
C GLY A 121 20.54 14.02 -0.90
N ASP A 122 19.88 13.16 -1.69
CA ASP A 122 18.91 12.20 -1.17
C ASP A 122 19.55 11.21 -0.17
N LEU A 123 20.82 10.82 -0.37
CA LEU A 123 21.52 9.86 0.49
C LEU A 123 21.97 10.47 1.82
N PHE A 124 22.32 11.76 1.83
CA PHE A 124 22.73 12.46 3.04
C PHE A 124 21.53 12.97 3.84
N ASP A 125 20.47 13.39 3.15
CA ASP A 125 19.23 13.80 3.77
C ASP A 125 18.10 12.81 3.47
N SER A 126 17.93 11.84 4.36
CA SER A 126 16.83 10.88 4.27
C SER A 126 15.43 11.51 4.35
N SER A 127 15.31 12.76 4.81
CA SER A 127 14.03 13.46 4.91
C SER A 127 13.53 13.94 3.54
N SER A 128 14.44 14.33 2.64
CA SER A 128 14.12 14.69 1.24
C SER A 128 13.45 13.54 0.47
N MET A 129 13.72 12.29 0.85
CA MET A 129 13.13 11.09 0.24
C MET A 129 11.71 10.76 0.76
N THR A 130 11.17 11.54 1.69
CA THR A 130 9.85 11.25 2.28
C THR A 130 8.72 11.75 1.39
N LEU A 131 7.88 10.81 0.93
CA LEU A 131 6.69 11.14 0.16
C LEU A 131 5.57 11.56 1.10
N SER A 132 5.09 12.80 0.97
CA SER A 132 4.05 13.40 1.83
C SER A 132 2.72 12.64 1.82
N TRP A 133 2.46 11.83 0.79
CA TRP A 133 1.24 11.05 0.65
C TRP A 133 1.38 9.60 1.10
N ALA A 134 2.61 9.05 1.20
CA ALA A 134 2.82 7.64 1.46
C ALA A 134 2.75 7.34 2.96
N VAL A 135 1.88 6.39 3.33
CA VAL A 135 1.63 5.99 4.72
C VAL A 135 2.89 5.50 5.44
N GLU A 136 3.85 4.98 4.70
CA GLU A 136 5.12 4.46 5.22
C GLU A 136 5.98 5.52 5.92
N TYR A 137 5.76 6.79 5.61
CA TYR A 137 6.51 7.92 6.17
C TYR A 137 5.72 8.70 7.22
N SER A 138 4.62 8.15 7.72
CA SER A 138 3.84 8.80 8.78
C SER A 138 4.67 8.99 10.05
N GLN A 139 4.53 10.15 10.68
CA GLN A 139 5.19 10.45 11.97
C GLN A 139 4.25 10.40 13.18
N SER A 140 2.93 10.45 12.95
CA SER A 140 1.89 10.40 13.99
C SER A 140 0.67 9.63 13.52
N ALA A 141 -0.24 9.25 14.43
CA ALA A 141 -1.47 8.54 14.08
C ALA A 141 -2.42 9.36 13.19
N ARG A 142 -2.54 10.68 13.44
CA ARG A 142 -3.35 11.57 12.61
C ARG A 142 -2.77 11.71 11.20
N ASP A 143 -1.46 11.83 11.11
CA ASP A 143 -0.74 11.85 9.83
C ASP A 143 -0.86 10.51 9.10
N PHE A 144 -0.80 9.39 9.84
CA PHE A 144 -1.04 8.04 9.31
C PHE A 144 -2.41 7.93 8.64
N LEU A 145 -3.50 8.37 9.29
CA LEU A 145 -4.85 8.27 8.72
C LEU A 145 -5.02 9.12 7.44
N ASN A 146 -4.51 10.35 7.43
CA ASN A 146 -4.56 11.21 6.24
C ASN A 146 -3.76 10.60 5.08
N ARG A 147 -2.54 10.12 5.36
CA ARG A 147 -1.69 9.45 4.38
C ARG A 147 -2.25 8.10 3.94
N PHE A 148 -2.93 7.38 4.82
CA PHE A 148 -3.63 6.13 4.50
C PHE A 148 -4.60 6.39 3.34
N ILE A 149 -5.54 7.33 3.50
CA ILE A 149 -6.53 7.65 2.46
C ILE A 149 -5.84 8.05 1.15
N ARG A 150 -4.85 8.94 1.22
CA ARG A 150 -4.10 9.41 0.04
C ARG A 150 -3.32 8.30 -0.66
N THR A 151 -2.71 7.40 0.12
CA THR A 151 -2.00 6.22 -0.40
C THR A 151 -2.96 5.30 -1.12
N HIS A 152 -4.15 5.04 -0.56
CA HIS A 152 -5.16 4.17 -1.17
C HIS A 152 -5.66 4.73 -2.49
N VAL A 153 -6.07 6.00 -2.51
CA VAL A 153 -6.56 6.66 -3.72
C VAL A 153 -5.50 6.65 -4.83
N ARG A 154 -4.23 6.91 -4.48
CA ARG A 154 -3.15 6.84 -5.46
C ARG A 154 -2.85 5.41 -5.92
N ALA A 155 -2.91 4.44 -5.02
CA ALA A 155 -2.63 3.04 -5.34
C ALA A 155 -3.58 2.51 -6.42
N LEU A 156 -4.82 3.00 -6.49
CA LEU A 156 -5.80 2.63 -7.54
C LEU A 156 -5.25 2.82 -8.97
N ASN A 157 -4.32 3.76 -9.18
CA ASN A 157 -3.59 3.89 -10.44
C ASN A 157 -2.14 3.38 -10.27
N PRO A 158 -1.85 2.11 -10.63
CA PRO A 158 -0.54 1.52 -10.41
C PRO A 158 0.59 2.28 -11.12
N PHE A 159 0.34 2.84 -12.32
CA PHE A 159 1.36 3.56 -13.07
C PHE A 159 1.84 4.81 -12.33
N SER A 160 0.90 5.67 -11.93
CA SER A 160 1.19 6.90 -11.19
C SER A 160 1.79 6.62 -9.81
N PHE A 161 1.27 5.58 -9.14
CA PHE A 161 1.77 5.14 -7.84
C PHE A 161 3.25 4.74 -7.91
N TRP A 162 3.60 3.82 -8.82
CA TRP A 162 4.95 3.28 -8.91
C TRP A 162 5.95 4.21 -9.62
N SER A 163 5.50 5.10 -10.51
CA SER A 163 6.38 6.14 -11.06
C SER A 163 6.82 7.15 -9.99
N SER A 164 5.95 7.41 -9.01
CA SER A 164 6.20 8.32 -7.90
C SER A 164 6.98 7.64 -6.76
N LEU A 165 6.71 6.36 -6.51
CA LEU A 165 7.34 5.57 -5.45
C LEU A 165 8.68 5.00 -5.93
N GLN A 166 9.71 5.85 -5.92
CA GLN A 166 11.05 5.46 -6.36
C GLN A 166 11.72 4.48 -5.37
N LEU A 167 12.56 3.57 -5.87
CA LEU A 167 13.41 2.65 -5.07
C LEU A 167 14.42 3.36 -4.15
N ARG A 168 14.51 4.69 -4.27
CA ARG A 168 15.36 5.53 -3.44
C ARG A 168 14.90 5.52 -1.98
N SER A 169 13.60 5.39 -1.75
CA SER A 169 13.04 5.51 -0.41
C SER A 169 13.03 4.14 0.29
N THR A 170 13.63 4.06 1.47
CA THR A 170 13.63 2.84 2.27
C THR A 170 12.26 2.67 2.95
N PRO A 171 11.58 1.52 2.78
CA PRO A 171 10.28 1.30 3.42
C PRO A 171 10.44 1.18 4.94
N ARG A 172 9.58 1.87 5.69
CA ARG A 172 9.40 1.58 7.11
C ARG A 172 8.43 0.42 7.23
N VAL A 173 8.92 -0.72 7.73
CA VAL A 173 8.17 -1.98 7.76
C VAL A 173 6.98 -1.92 8.71
N LEU A 174 7.11 -1.26 9.87
CA LEU A 174 6.05 -1.24 10.88
C LEU A 174 4.75 -0.57 10.39
N PRO A 175 4.75 0.65 9.80
CA PRO A 175 3.53 1.22 9.21
C PRO A 175 2.90 0.35 8.12
N LEU A 176 3.70 -0.41 7.36
CA LEU A 176 3.17 -1.34 6.34
C LEU A 176 2.47 -2.55 6.97
N ILE A 177 2.99 -3.08 8.08
CA ILE A 177 2.31 -4.13 8.84
C ILE A 177 1.03 -3.59 9.45
N VAL A 178 1.06 -2.40 10.06
CA VAL A 178 -0.14 -1.74 10.60
C VAL A 178 -1.18 -1.52 9.50
N LEU A 179 -0.76 -1.05 8.32
CA LEU A 179 -1.62 -0.93 7.15
C LEU A 179 -2.29 -2.28 6.81
N LEU A 180 -1.50 -3.34 6.68
CA LEU A 180 -2.01 -4.67 6.35
C LEU A 180 -3.03 -5.17 7.38
N VAL A 181 -2.70 -5.00 8.67
CA VAL A 181 -3.59 -5.37 9.77
C VAL A 181 -4.88 -4.55 9.72
N LEU A 182 -4.82 -3.24 9.55
CA LEU A 182 -6.03 -2.39 9.50
C LEU A 182 -6.91 -2.72 8.29
N VAL A 183 -6.31 -2.91 7.13
CA VAL A 183 -7.01 -3.23 5.87
C VAL A 183 -7.75 -4.56 5.94
N VAL A 184 -7.27 -5.53 6.74
CA VAL A 184 -7.92 -6.83 6.92
C VAL A 184 -8.84 -6.85 8.15
N LEU A 185 -8.39 -6.30 9.28
CA LEU A 185 -9.06 -6.41 10.57
C LEU A 185 -10.20 -5.39 10.72
N CYS A 186 -10.04 -4.13 10.32
CA CYS A 186 -11.14 -3.16 10.42
C CYS A 186 -12.43 -3.58 9.70
N PRO A 187 -12.41 -4.07 8.43
CA PRO A 187 -13.62 -4.57 7.78
C PRO A 187 -14.29 -5.66 8.60
N TRP A 188 -13.49 -6.64 9.03
CA TRP A 188 -13.96 -7.78 9.81
C TRP A 188 -14.60 -7.31 11.12
N MET A 189 -13.94 -6.42 11.87
CA MET A 189 -14.49 -5.87 13.11
C MET A 189 -15.80 -5.11 12.88
N ILE A 190 -15.89 -4.30 11.82
CA ILE A 190 -17.11 -3.54 11.49
C ILE A 190 -18.26 -4.50 11.17
N HIS A 191 -18.00 -5.52 10.37
CA HIS A 191 -18.99 -6.54 10.02
C HIS A 191 -19.46 -7.32 11.24
N ALA A 192 -18.52 -7.84 12.05
CA ALA A 192 -18.82 -8.54 13.28
C ALA A 192 -19.68 -7.69 14.21
N LEU A 193 -19.34 -6.41 14.40
CA LEU A 193 -20.12 -5.49 15.23
C LEU A 193 -21.51 -5.22 14.65
N ALA A 194 -21.63 -4.99 13.34
CA ALA A 194 -22.91 -4.74 12.69
C ALA A 194 -23.85 -5.94 12.80
N ARG A 195 -23.34 -7.14 12.56
CA ARG A 195 -24.11 -8.39 12.68
C ARG A 195 -24.51 -8.67 14.12
N ASN A 196 -23.61 -8.47 15.09
CA ASN A 196 -23.94 -8.60 16.50
C ASN A 196 -25.01 -7.59 16.95
N ALA A 197 -24.92 -6.34 16.48
CA ALA A 197 -25.91 -5.32 16.78
C ALA A 197 -27.29 -5.69 16.23
N TYR A 198 -27.33 -6.29 15.03
CA TYR A 198 -28.56 -6.83 14.42
C TYR A 198 -29.18 -7.96 15.27
N VAL A 199 -28.37 -8.93 15.69
CA VAL A 199 -28.86 -10.05 16.53
C VAL A 199 -29.45 -9.52 17.83
N VAL A 200 -28.71 -8.66 18.54
CA VAL A 200 -29.16 -8.08 19.81
C VAL A 200 -30.42 -7.23 19.64
N SER A 201 -30.52 -6.43 18.57
CA SER A 201 -31.71 -5.62 18.33
C SER A 201 -32.94 -6.49 18.02
N SER A 202 -32.77 -7.58 17.26
CA SER A 202 -33.86 -8.53 17.00
C SER A 202 -34.39 -9.17 18.29
N ASP A 203 -33.52 -9.56 19.23
CA ASP A 203 -33.92 -10.13 20.52
C ASP A 203 -34.70 -9.15 21.40
N VAL A 204 -34.24 -7.89 21.43
CA VAL A 204 -34.87 -6.84 22.24
C VAL A 204 -36.23 -6.45 21.67
N LEU A 205 -36.37 -6.43 20.35
CA LEU A 205 -37.60 -6.06 19.66
C LEU A 205 -38.62 -7.20 19.63
N PHE A 206 -38.17 -8.47 19.63
CA PHE A 206 -39.04 -9.65 19.54
C PHE A 206 -38.83 -10.65 20.70
N PRO A 207 -39.09 -10.25 21.96
CA PRO A 207 -38.80 -11.07 23.14
C PRO A 207 -39.66 -12.34 23.27
N GLN A 208 -40.62 -12.58 22.37
CA GLN A 208 -41.62 -13.65 22.47
C GLN A 208 -41.10 -15.03 22.04
N ALA A 209 -39.91 -15.10 21.42
CA ALA A 209 -39.24 -16.36 21.11
C ALA A 209 -37.85 -16.33 21.76
N PRO A 210 -37.62 -17.01 22.91
CA PRO A 210 -36.25 -17.25 23.36
C PRO A 210 -35.55 -17.98 22.21
N ASN A 211 -34.69 -17.25 21.52
CA ASN A 211 -33.97 -17.72 20.36
C ASN A 211 -32.71 -18.41 20.92
N PRO A 212 -32.66 -19.77 21.06
CA PRO A 212 -31.47 -20.46 21.56
C PRO A 212 -30.22 -20.22 20.70
N TRP A 213 -30.39 -19.52 19.59
CA TRP A 213 -29.44 -19.17 18.55
C TRP A 213 -28.64 -17.89 18.87
N ASN A 214 -28.93 -17.17 19.94
CA ASN A 214 -28.25 -15.88 20.22
C ASN A 214 -26.77 -16.02 20.55
N GLY A 215 -26.40 -17.08 21.30
CA GLY A 215 -25.00 -17.37 21.59
C GLY A 215 -24.20 -17.73 20.34
N SER A 216 -24.82 -18.48 19.41
CA SER A 216 -24.16 -18.87 18.17
C SER A 216 -24.15 -17.77 17.13
N ALA A 217 -25.21 -16.99 17.00
CA ALA A 217 -25.25 -15.85 16.10
C ALA A 217 -24.21 -14.79 16.53
N PHE A 218 -23.99 -14.64 17.84
CA PHE A 218 -22.91 -13.81 18.35
C PHE A 218 -21.54 -14.34 17.92
N ALA A 219 -21.25 -15.62 18.19
CA ALA A 219 -20.00 -16.24 17.81
C ALA A 219 -19.78 -16.28 16.28
N GLU A 220 -20.84 -16.48 15.50
CA GLU A 220 -20.83 -16.49 14.04
C GLU A 220 -20.41 -15.12 13.50
N GLY A 221 -20.93 -14.02 14.04
CA GLY A 221 -20.50 -12.67 13.64
C GLY A 221 -18.98 -12.46 13.76
N TRP A 222 -18.33 -13.08 14.74
CA TRP A 222 -16.87 -13.01 14.92
C TRP A 222 -16.08 -14.00 14.08
N LEU A 223 -16.64 -15.18 13.80
CA LEU A 223 -15.94 -16.26 13.10
C LEU A 223 -16.13 -16.20 11.57
N TRP A 224 -17.18 -15.55 11.12
CA TRP A 224 -17.43 -15.24 9.72
C TRP A 224 -16.39 -14.20 9.23
N PRO A 225 -15.83 -14.30 8.02
CA PRO A 225 -16.21 -15.16 6.89
C PRO A 225 -15.45 -16.49 6.82
N ILE A 226 -14.81 -16.93 7.91
CA ILE A 226 -13.96 -18.13 7.90
C ILE A 226 -14.79 -19.37 8.29
N PHE A 227 -15.66 -19.25 9.29
CA PHE A 227 -16.49 -20.33 9.77
C PHE A 227 -17.96 -19.92 9.92
N ASP A 228 -18.83 -20.87 9.58
CA ASP A 228 -20.27 -20.89 9.80
C ASP A 228 -20.53 -21.77 11.03
N LEU A 229 -21.27 -21.26 12.00
CA LEU A 229 -21.74 -22.04 13.15
C LEU A 229 -23.19 -22.42 12.90
N TYR A 230 -23.39 -23.57 12.27
CA TYR A 230 -24.73 -24.05 11.94
C TYR A 230 -25.23 -25.03 13.00
N HIS A 231 -26.48 -24.83 13.43
CA HIS A 231 -27.19 -25.77 14.30
C HIS A 231 -28.33 -26.39 13.52
N THR A 232 -28.31 -27.73 13.38
CA THR A 232 -29.36 -28.45 12.65
C THR A 232 -30.58 -28.58 13.56
N GLN A 233 -31.79 -28.40 13.04
CA GLN A 233 -33.05 -28.41 13.83
C GLN A 233 -33.28 -29.72 14.63
N ASN A 234 -32.55 -30.78 14.32
CA ASN A 234 -32.68 -32.10 14.94
C ASN A 234 -31.49 -32.52 15.80
N ALA A 235 -30.38 -31.76 15.86
CA ALA A 235 -29.20 -32.16 16.62
C ALA A 235 -28.90 -31.17 17.74
N THR A 236 -28.62 -31.70 18.92
CA THR A 236 -27.97 -30.99 20.04
C THR A 236 -26.49 -30.64 19.77
N LYS A 237 -26.05 -30.70 18.51
CA LYS A 237 -24.65 -30.59 18.10
C LYS A 237 -24.44 -29.40 17.19
N TRP A 238 -23.44 -28.60 17.54
CA TRP A 238 -22.91 -27.53 16.72
C TRP A 238 -22.00 -28.10 15.63
N GLU A 239 -22.23 -27.75 14.37
CA GLU A 239 -21.30 -28.01 13.28
C GLU A 239 -20.55 -26.73 12.94
N VAL A 240 -19.21 -26.81 12.97
CA VAL A 240 -18.35 -25.75 12.44
C VAL A 240 -18.09 -26.08 10.97
N ARG A 241 -18.65 -25.31 10.06
CA ARG A 241 -18.35 -25.43 8.62
C ARG A 241 -17.41 -24.31 8.23
N SER A 242 -16.36 -24.59 7.48
CA SER A 242 -15.62 -23.49 6.84
C SER A 242 -16.59 -22.76 5.90
N LEU A 243 -16.53 -21.44 5.80
CA LEU A 243 -17.28 -20.67 4.79
C LEU A 243 -16.49 -20.48 3.52
N LEU A 244 -15.21 -20.85 3.53
CA LEU A 244 -14.34 -20.72 2.37
C LEU A 244 -14.97 -21.43 1.16
N TRP A 245 -15.53 -22.64 1.29
CA TRP A 245 -16.16 -23.32 0.14
C TRP A 245 -17.31 -22.54 -0.53
N LYS A 246 -17.96 -21.59 0.17
CA LYS A 246 -18.98 -20.69 -0.42
C LYS A 246 -18.37 -19.52 -1.20
N TRP A 247 -17.08 -19.23 -0.99
CA TRP A 247 -16.43 -18.13 -1.68
C TRP A 247 -16.37 -18.40 -3.19
N PRO A 248 -16.69 -17.41 -4.04
CA PRO A 248 -16.59 -17.60 -5.47
C PRO A 248 -15.17 -17.95 -5.91
N ILE A 249 -15.04 -18.80 -6.93
CA ILE A 249 -13.76 -19.24 -7.51
C ILE A 249 -12.82 -18.05 -7.81
N MET A 250 -13.37 -16.92 -8.25
CA MET A 250 -12.60 -15.72 -8.57
C MET A 250 -11.90 -15.11 -7.35
N VAL A 251 -12.46 -15.24 -6.14
CA VAL A 251 -11.82 -14.72 -4.91
C VAL A 251 -10.55 -15.51 -4.61
N TYR A 252 -10.57 -16.83 -4.76
CA TYR A 252 -9.38 -17.67 -4.63
C TYR A 252 -8.29 -17.33 -5.64
N ILE A 253 -8.70 -17.08 -6.89
CA ILE A 253 -7.79 -16.63 -7.94
C ILE A 253 -7.15 -15.29 -7.56
N CYS A 254 -7.94 -14.33 -7.05
CA CYS A 254 -7.43 -13.07 -6.54
C CYS A 254 -6.45 -13.25 -5.36
N ILE A 255 -6.72 -14.16 -4.41
CA ILE A 255 -5.80 -14.47 -3.32
C ILE A 255 -4.48 -15.02 -3.87
N GLY A 256 -4.54 -16.01 -4.75
CA GLY A 256 -3.35 -16.60 -5.39
C GLY A 256 -2.52 -15.56 -6.12
N MET A 257 -3.17 -14.70 -6.91
CA MET A 257 -2.54 -13.60 -7.66
C MET A 257 -2.02 -12.47 -6.77
N THR A 258 -2.56 -12.32 -5.57
CA THR A 258 -2.08 -11.33 -4.59
C THR A 258 -0.88 -11.85 -3.81
N VAL A 259 -0.89 -13.10 -3.37
CA VAL A 259 0.09 -13.65 -2.41
C VAL A 259 1.28 -14.31 -3.10
N LEU A 260 1.07 -15.11 -4.14
CA LEU A 260 2.15 -15.91 -4.72
C LEU A 260 3.25 -15.09 -5.41
N PRO A 261 2.99 -13.98 -6.10
CA PRO A 261 4.07 -13.17 -6.66
C PRO A 261 5.07 -12.71 -5.59
N ALA A 262 4.62 -12.27 -4.40
CA ALA A 262 5.53 -11.91 -3.32
C ALA A 262 6.28 -13.09 -2.73
N ILE A 263 5.63 -14.26 -2.58
CA ILE A 263 6.31 -15.48 -2.13
C ILE A 263 7.40 -15.86 -3.13
N LEU A 264 7.09 -15.92 -4.42
CA LEU A 264 8.06 -16.25 -5.47
C LEU A 264 9.21 -15.25 -5.51
N LEU A 265 8.93 -13.95 -5.46
CA LEU A 265 9.98 -12.93 -5.40
C LEU A 265 10.83 -13.05 -4.13
N SER A 266 10.26 -13.53 -3.02
CA SER A 266 10.97 -13.73 -1.75
C SER A 266 11.85 -14.98 -1.75
N VAL A 267 11.34 -16.08 -2.33
CA VAL A 267 11.96 -17.42 -2.36
C VAL A 267 13.01 -17.56 -3.46
N LEU A 268 12.82 -16.88 -4.60
CA LEU A 268 13.79 -16.88 -5.70
C LEU A 268 15.02 -16.05 -5.31
N THR A 269 15.87 -16.64 -4.46
CA THR A 269 17.10 -16.07 -3.94
C THR A 269 18.03 -15.64 -5.07
N SER A 270 18.13 -16.43 -6.14
CA SER A 270 18.91 -16.07 -7.34
C SER A 270 18.44 -14.74 -7.96
N THR A 271 17.13 -14.50 -8.03
CA THR A 271 16.57 -13.23 -8.53
C THR A 271 16.88 -12.09 -7.57
N ARG A 272 16.75 -12.33 -6.26
CA ARG A 272 17.04 -11.32 -5.22
C ARG A 272 18.51 -10.93 -5.15
N THR A 273 19.43 -11.90 -5.25
CA THR A 273 20.87 -11.64 -5.22
C THR A 273 21.33 -10.95 -6.50
N THR A 274 20.84 -11.39 -7.66
CA THR A 274 21.19 -10.77 -8.95
C THR A 274 20.64 -9.35 -9.07
N CYS A 275 19.40 -9.11 -8.62
CA CYS A 275 18.77 -7.79 -8.70
C CYS A 275 19.00 -6.92 -7.45
N ARG A 276 19.67 -7.48 -6.43
CA ARG A 276 19.94 -6.89 -5.12
C ARG A 276 18.74 -6.19 -4.50
N ILE A 277 17.59 -6.86 -4.51
CA ILE A 277 16.33 -6.34 -3.95
C ILE A 277 16.17 -6.80 -2.51
N ARG A 278 15.97 -5.83 -1.61
CA ARG A 278 15.66 -6.06 -0.20
C ARG A 278 14.23 -6.57 -0.01
N GLY A 279 14.03 -7.45 0.98
CA GLY A 279 12.72 -7.99 1.30
C GLY A 279 11.69 -6.92 1.69
N SER A 280 12.12 -5.79 2.23
CA SER A 280 11.25 -4.66 2.56
C SER A 280 10.54 -4.07 1.34
N HIS A 281 11.19 -4.05 0.16
CA HIS A 281 10.57 -3.59 -1.08
C HIS A 281 9.51 -4.59 -1.58
N ILE A 282 9.74 -5.89 -1.37
CA ILE A 282 8.75 -6.93 -1.70
C ILE A 282 7.56 -6.82 -0.75
N LEU A 283 7.79 -6.63 0.54
CA LEU A 283 6.73 -6.42 1.53
C LEU A 283 5.89 -5.18 1.22
N ARG A 284 6.54 -4.07 0.81
CA ARG A 284 5.86 -2.88 0.29
C ARG A 284 4.95 -3.22 -0.89
N CYS A 285 5.46 -3.95 -1.89
CA CYS A 285 4.64 -4.40 -3.02
C CYS A 285 3.45 -5.25 -2.54
N GLN A 286 3.66 -6.14 -1.58
CA GLN A 286 2.61 -7.01 -1.06
C GLN A 286 1.52 -6.21 -0.32
N ALA A 287 1.91 -5.29 0.56
CA ALA A 287 0.98 -4.52 1.37
C ALA A 287 -0.02 -3.73 0.49
N HIS A 288 0.46 -3.12 -0.59
CA HIS A 288 -0.41 -2.38 -1.51
C HIS A 288 -1.17 -3.30 -2.50
N ALA A 289 -0.69 -4.53 -2.74
CA ALA A 289 -1.42 -5.53 -3.54
C ALA A 289 -2.70 -6.03 -2.84
N PHE A 290 -2.75 -5.99 -1.51
CA PHE A 290 -3.92 -6.39 -0.72
C PHE A 290 -5.08 -5.40 -0.81
N LEU A 291 -4.86 -4.16 -1.29
CA LEU A 291 -5.87 -3.11 -1.28
C LEU A 291 -7.16 -3.44 -2.05
N PRO A 292 -7.13 -3.94 -3.30
CA PRO A 292 -8.36 -4.28 -4.02
C PRO A 292 -9.02 -5.53 -3.47
N LEU A 293 -8.23 -6.51 -2.97
CA LEU A 293 -8.79 -7.69 -2.31
C LEU A 293 -9.59 -7.25 -1.09
N ALA A 294 -9.02 -6.38 -0.27
CA ALA A 294 -9.72 -5.80 0.86
C ALA A 294 -10.93 -4.99 0.42
N MET A 295 -10.83 -4.15 -0.63
CA MET A 295 -11.98 -3.40 -1.16
C MET A 295 -13.12 -4.32 -1.62
N GLY A 296 -12.80 -5.43 -2.30
CA GLY A 296 -13.77 -6.45 -2.66
C GLY A 296 -14.43 -7.08 -1.44
N VAL A 297 -13.64 -7.38 -0.40
CA VAL A 297 -14.16 -7.84 0.90
C VAL A 297 -15.03 -6.75 1.55
N TYR A 298 -14.62 -5.49 1.62
CA TYR A 298 -15.41 -4.40 2.19
C TYR A 298 -16.77 -4.25 1.51
N LEU A 299 -16.78 -4.24 0.18
CA LEU A 299 -18.03 -4.22 -0.59
C LEU A 299 -18.87 -5.45 -0.26
N TYR A 300 -18.21 -6.60 -0.04
CA TYR A 300 -18.90 -7.83 0.33
C TYR A 300 -19.59 -7.78 1.69
N LEU A 301 -18.86 -7.27 2.69
CA LEU A 301 -19.36 -7.09 4.05
C LEU A 301 -20.51 -6.07 4.10
N LEU A 302 -20.39 -4.98 3.35
CA LEU A 302 -21.36 -3.90 3.38
C LEU A 302 -22.73 -4.36 2.89
N THR A 303 -22.78 -5.14 1.83
CA THR A 303 -24.05 -5.66 1.30
C THR A 303 -24.64 -6.77 2.15
N ASP A 304 -23.81 -7.59 2.81
CA ASP A 304 -24.28 -8.57 3.80
C ASP A 304 -25.03 -7.86 4.93
N ILE A 305 -24.43 -6.78 5.46
CA ILE A 305 -25.07 -5.91 6.47
C ILE A 305 -26.38 -5.31 5.94
N ILE A 306 -26.42 -4.88 4.66
CA ILE A 306 -27.63 -4.32 4.05
C ILE A 306 -28.73 -5.39 3.92
N ALA A 307 -28.36 -6.64 3.58
CA ALA A 307 -29.30 -7.74 3.47
C ALA A 307 -29.88 -8.15 4.83
N ASP A 308 -29.03 -8.22 5.87
CA ASP A 308 -29.47 -8.45 7.25
C ASP A 308 -30.42 -7.33 7.71
N ALA A 309 -30.04 -6.07 7.48
CA ALA A 309 -30.88 -4.93 7.83
C ALA A 309 -32.24 -4.93 7.11
N ALA A 310 -32.27 -5.29 5.82
CA ALA A 310 -33.50 -5.39 5.05
C ALA A 310 -34.42 -6.48 5.60
N THR A 311 -33.85 -7.62 6.01
CA THR A 311 -34.59 -8.73 6.63
C THR A 311 -35.20 -8.31 7.96
N GLY A 312 -34.44 -7.65 8.83
CA GLY A 312 -34.96 -7.16 10.11
C GLY A 312 -36.05 -6.09 9.98
N ILE A 313 -35.94 -5.21 8.98
CA ILE A 313 -36.99 -4.22 8.68
C ILE A 313 -38.29 -4.94 8.31
N GLU A 314 -38.22 -5.98 7.50
CA GLU A 314 -39.40 -6.74 7.10
C GLU A 314 -40.10 -7.40 8.30
N GLU A 315 -39.32 -8.09 9.15
CA GLU A 315 -39.83 -8.71 10.37
C GLU A 315 -40.50 -7.69 11.29
N PHE A 316 -39.91 -6.50 11.41
CA PHE A 316 -40.43 -5.40 12.22
C PHE A 316 -41.75 -4.82 11.71
N PHE A 317 -41.94 -4.74 10.39
CA PHE A 317 -43.16 -4.18 9.80
C PHE A 317 -44.23 -5.24 9.45
N HIS A 318 -43.99 -6.52 9.75
CA HIS A 318 -44.88 -7.63 9.39
C HIS A 318 -45.30 -7.61 7.91
N LEU A 319 -44.37 -7.22 7.02
CA LEU A 319 -44.64 -7.20 5.59
C LEU A 319 -44.86 -8.65 5.10
N PRO A 320 -45.66 -8.87 4.03
CA PRO A 320 -45.97 -10.21 3.56
C PRO A 320 -44.70 -10.96 3.10
N PHE A 321 -44.35 -11.98 3.87
CA PHE A 321 -43.15 -12.82 3.80
C PHE A 321 -42.83 -13.41 2.39
N SER A 322 -43.84 -13.56 1.54
CA SER A 322 -43.69 -14.22 0.22
C SER A 322 -43.07 -13.33 -0.86
N SER A 323 -43.26 -12.00 -0.81
CA SER A 323 -42.61 -11.08 -1.74
C SER A 323 -41.11 -10.94 -1.44
N THR A 324 -40.71 -11.12 -0.19
CA THR A 324 -39.37 -10.74 0.26
C THR A 324 -38.42 -11.92 0.28
N LEU A 325 -38.85 -13.16 0.56
CA LEU A 325 -38.00 -14.34 0.34
C LEU A 325 -37.58 -14.49 -1.14
N LEU A 326 -38.50 -14.17 -2.06
CA LEU A 326 -38.16 -14.11 -3.48
C LEU A 326 -37.13 -13.00 -3.74
N THR A 327 -37.30 -11.84 -3.09
CA THR A 327 -36.38 -10.70 -3.19
C THR A 327 -35.01 -11.00 -2.58
N ILE A 328 -34.93 -11.70 -1.45
CA ILE A 328 -33.70 -12.12 -0.76
C ILE A 328 -32.97 -13.19 -1.59
N GLY A 329 -33.68 -14.19 -2.11
CA GLY A 329 -33.09 -15.18 -3.01
C GLY A 329 -32.57 -14.55 -4.30
N HIS A 330 -33.29 -13.56 -4.85
CA HIS A 330 -32.79 -12.77 -5.98
C HIS A 330 -31.58 -11.94 -5.58
N LEU A 331 -31.59 -11.27 -4.41
CA LEU A 331 -30.47 -10.50 -3.89
C LEU A 331 -29.22 -11.38 -3.74
N ASP A 332 -29.31 -12.56 -3.11
CA ASP A 332 -28.17 -13.48 -2.95
C ASP A 332 -27.64 -14.01 -4.29
N TRP A 333 -28.53 -14.28 -5.24
CA TRP A 333 -28.13 -14.67 -6.59
C TRP A 333 -27.44 -13.51 -7.34
N TYR A 334 -28.06 -12.32 -7.40
CA TYR A 334 -27.46 -11.12 -7.98
C TYR A 334 -26.13 -10.82 -7.29
N TRP A 335 -26.05 -11.08 -6.00
CA TRP A 335 -24.89 -10.87 -5.18
C TRP A 335 -23.72 -11.77 -5.55
N HIS A 336 -23.93 -13.08 -5.67
CA HIS A 336 -22.92 -14.00 -6.18
C HIS A 336 -22.42 -13.60 -7.57
N GLN A 337 -23.29 -13.08 -8.44
CA GLN A 337 -22.88 -12.53 -9.73
C GLN A 337 -22.04 -11.25 -9.58
N ASN A 338 -22.43 -10.32 -8.71
CA ASN A 338 -21.71 -9.08 -8.47
C ASN A 338 -20.31 -9.31 -7.87
N VAL A 339 -20.18 -10.24 -6.91
CA VAL A 339 -18.87 -10.58 -6.32
C VAL A 339 -17.93 -11.15 -7.39
N ASN A 340 -18.44 -11.98 -8.31
CA ASN A 340 -17.65 -12.48 -9.43
C ASN A 340 -17.19 -11.36 -10.37
N ILE A 341 -18.05 -10.39 -10.67
CA ILE A 341 -17.71 -9.23 -11.49
C ILE A 341 -16.64 -8.36 -10.80
N ILE A 342 -16.84 -8.04 -9.52
CA ILE A 342 -15.89 -7.25 -8.72
C ILE A 342 -14.55 -7.99 -8.62
N ALA A 343 -14.56 -9.30 -8.38
CA ALA A 343 -13.36 -10.11 -8.33
C ALA A 343 -12.66 -10.18 -9.70
N ALA A 344 -13.41 -10.26 -10.81
CA ALA A 344 -12.82 -10.22 -12.16
C ALA A 344 -12.15 -8.87 -12.46
N ILE A 345 -12.79 -7.75 -12.10
CA ILE A 345 -12.20 -6.40 -12.20
C ILE A 345 -10.94 -6.32 -11.31
N GLY A 346 -11.04 -6.80 -10.07
CA GLY A 346 -9.93 -6.88 -9.14
C GLY A 346 -8.76 -7.71 -9.68
N LEU A 347 -9.05 -8.82 -10.36
CA LEU A 347 -8.05 -9.69 -10.97
C LEU A 347 -7.25 -8.98 -12.07
N VAL A 348 -7.95 -8.27 -12.97
CA VAL A 348 -7.32 -7.46 -14.02
C VAL A 348 -6.43 -6.39 -13.39
N TRP A 349 -6.93 -5.72 -12.34
CA TRP A 349 -6.16 -4.73 -11.61
C TRP A 349 -4.92 -5.35 -10.94
N ILE A 350 -5.03 -6.50 -10.27
CA ILE A 350 -3.92 -7.17 -9.58
C ILE A 350 -2.84 -7.57 -10.59
N ALA A 351 -3.22 -8.09 -11.75
CA ALA A 351 -2.30 -8.42 -12.82
C ALA A 351 -1.55 -7.17 -13.33
N LEU A 352 -2.29 -6.08 -13.58
CA LEU A 352 -1.72 -4.79 -13.98
C LEU A 352 -0.78 -4.23 -12.90
N TYR A 353 -1.21 -4.27 -11.64
CA TYR A 353 -0.45 -3.80 -10.49
C TYR A 353 0.89 -4.53 -10.40
N TRP A 354 0.92 -5.87 -10.44
CA TRP A 354 2.15 -6.63 -10.37
C TRP A 354 3.04 -6.41 -11.59
N CYS A 355 2.47 -6.25 -12.78
CA CYS A 355 3.21 -5.87 -13.97
C CYS A 355 3.95 -4.54 -13.77
N VAL A 356 3.24 -3.52 -13.31
CA VAL A 356 3.82 -2.19 -13.07
C VAL A 356 4.79 -2.21 -11.90
N ALA A 357 4.45 -2.87 -10.79
CA ALA A 357 5.30 -2.98 -9.61
C ALA A 357 6.66 -3.61 -9.97
N ILE A 358 6.67 -4.68 -10.77
CA ILE A 358 7.89 -5.39 -11.15
C ILE A 358 8.72 -4.60 -12.17
N ASN A 359 8.07 -4.02 -13.20
CA ASN A 359 8.77 -3.37 -14.30
C ASN A 359 9.19 -1.93 -13.97
N ILE A 360 8.28 -1.14 -13.39
CA ILE A 360 8.51 0.28 -13.07
C ILE A 360 9.03 0.45 -11.65
N GLY A 361 8.39 -0.22 -10.68
CA GLY A 361 8.77 -0.12 -9.27
C GLY A 361 10.12 -0.77 -8.99
N LEU A 362 10.23 -2.08 -9.19
CA LEU A 362 11.43 -2.87 -8.87
C LEU A 362 12.52 -2.80 -9.96
N ARG A 363 12.17 -2.33 -11.16
CA ARG A 363 13.09 -2.15 -12.30
C ARG A 363 13.95 -3.39 -12.57
N LEU A 364 13.30 -4.53 -12.73
CA LEU A 364 13.97 -5.78 -13.10
C LEU A 364 14.39 -5.77 -14.58
N LYS A 365 15.64 -6.19 -14.88
CA LYS A 365 16.17 -6.21 -16.27
C LYS A 365 15.33 -7.04 -17.24
N ARG A 366 14.68 -8.09 -16.75
CA ARG A 366 13.73 -8.95 -17.49
C ARG A 366 12.37 -8.97 -16.80
N GLY A 367 11.90 -7.80 -16.38
CA GLY A 367 10.69 -7.67 -15.56
C GLY A 367 9.47 -8.36 -16.16
N TRP A 368 9.24 -8.25 -17.47
CA TRP A 368 8.12 -8.89 -18.13
C TRP A 368 8.09 -10.42 -17.97
N LEU A 369 9.24 -11.11 -18.12
CA LEU A 369 9.32 -12.56 -17.93
C LEU A 369 8.99 -12.96 -16.48
N VAL A 370 9.53 -12.19 -15.52
CA VAL A 370 9.28 -12.42 -14.09
C VAL A 370 7.81 -12.18 -13.77
N THR A 371 7.21 -11.10 -14.29
CA THR A 371 5.78 -10.81 -14.17
C THR A 371 4.96 -11.97 -14.72
N THR A 372 5.17 -12.40 -15.95
CA THR A 372 4.39 -13.49 -16.57
C THR A 372 4.49 -14.77 -15.75
N ALA A 373 5.69 -15.15 -15.29
CA ALA A 373 5.87 -16.32 -14.44
C ALA A 373 5.14 -16.19 -13.09
N CYS A 374 5.23 -15.04 -12.43
CA CYS A 374 4.55 -14.77 -11.17
C CYS A 374 3.02 -14.79 -11.32
N LEU A 375 2.48 -14.16 -12.37
CA LEU A 375 1.03 -14.16 -12.65
C LEU A 375 0.53 -15.56 -12.99
N PHE A 376 1.26 -16.31 -13.81
CA PHE A 376 0.90 -17.68 -14.14
C PHE A 376 0.85 -18.57 -12.89
N ALA A 377 1.88 -18.50 -12.05
CA ALA A 377 1.90 -19.22 -10.78
C ALA A 377 0.79 -18.76 -9.82
N GLY A 378 0.51 -17.45 -9.78
CA GLY A 378 -0.60 -16.85 -9.02
C GLY A 378 -1.96 -17.43 -9.42
N LEU A 379 -2.22 -17.52 -10.72
CA LEU A 379 -3.42 -18.15 -11.28
C LEU A 379 -3.51 -19.63 -10.88
N LEU A 380 -2.44 -20.41 -11.09
CA LEU A 380 -2.42 -21.83 -10.75
C LEU A 380 -2.66 -22.07 -9.26
N GLY A 381 -2.02 -21.30 -8.38
CA GLY A 381 -2.24 -21.40 -6.94
C GLY A 381 -3.66 -21.04 -6.54
N GLY A 382 -4.23 -20.00 -7.16
CA GLY A 382 -5.63 -19.65 -6.98
C GLY A 382 -6.60 -20.75 -7.40
N PHE A 383 -6.39 -21.38 -8.55
CA PHE A 383 -7.16 -22.54 -8.99
C PHE A 383 -7.00 -23.74 -8.03
N SER A 384 -5.79 -23.96 -7.51
CA SER A 384 -5.51 -25.02 -6.56
C SER A 384 -6.27 -24.81 -5.25
N LEU A 385 -6.31 -23.57 -4.74
CA LEU A 385 -7.10 -23.19 -3.58
C LEU A 385 -8.60 -23.40 -3.84
N ALA A 386 -9.12 -22.92 -4.98
CA ALA A 386 -10.51 -23.10 -5.33
C ALA A 386 -10.92 -24.58 -5.45
N PHE A 387 -10.06 -25.41 -6.04
CA PHE A 387 -10.30 -26.85 -6.13
C PHE A 387 -10.30 -27.52 -4.75
N PHE A 388 -9.31 -27.20 -3.92
CA PHE A 388 -9.18 -27.74 -2.57
C PHE A 388 -10.41 -27.40 -1.70
N PHE A 389 -10.77 -26.11 -1.62
CA PHE A 389 -11.90 -25.68 -0.79
C PHE A 389 -13.27 -25.96 -1.43
N GLY A 390 -13.39 -25.94 -2.75
CA GLY A 390 -14.65 -26.23 -3.45
C GLY A 390 -15.02 -27.71 -3.45
N THR A 391 -14.05 -28.62 -3.34
CA THR A 391 -14.31 -30.07 -3.26
C THR A 391 -14.33 -30.61 -1.83
N ALA A 392 -13.71 -29.91 -0.87
CA ALA A 392 -13.64 -30.32 0.55
C ALA A 392 -14.97 -30.79 1.16
N PRO A 393 -16.13 -30.15 0.92
CA PRO A 393 -17.39 -30.57 1.54
C PRO A 393 -17.82 -32.01 1.18
N LYS A 394 -17.38 -32.54 0.03
CA LYS A 394 -17.72 -33.89 -0.41
C LYS A 394 -16.88 -35.00 0.24
N TRP A 395 -15.79 -34.65 0.90
CA TRP A 395 -14.88 -35.62 1.52
C TRP A 395 -15.21 -35.89 3.00
N PHE A 396 -15.94 -34.96 3.64
CA PHE A 396 -16.30 -35.03 5.06
C PHE A 396 -17.78 -35.35 5.30
N ALA A 397 -18.58 -35.44 4.23
CA ALA A 397 -19.94 -35.99 4.24
C ALA A 397 -19.89 -37.46 3.81
#